data_AF-A0AAU2W7Y0-F1
#
_entry.id   AF-A0AAU2W7Y0-F1
#
_cell.length_a   1.000
_cell.length_b   1.000
_cell.length_c   1.000
_cell.angle_alpha   90.00
_cell.angle_beta   90.00
_cell.angle_gamma   90.00
#
_symmetry.space_group_name_H-M   'P 1'
#
loop_
_entity.id
_entity.type
_entity.pdbx_description
1 polymer ?
#
loop_
_entity_poly.entity_id
_entity_poly.type
_entity_poly.pdbx_seq_one_letter_code
_entity_poly.pdbx_strand_id
1 'polypeptide(L)' 'MGDNPERLDSEASFAALCGVSPVERSSGRRQFRRLNRGGDRQANAALHRIVFTRLRVDPRTQDYYERRSKEG' A
#
# COMPACT_ATOMS: atom_id res chain seq x y z
N MET A 1 8.18 1.54 -20.04
CA MET A 1 8.40 2.22 -18.75
C MET A 1 7.52 3.45 -18.79
N GLY A 2 6.41 3.42 -18.05
CA GLY A 2 5.45 4.53 -17.98
C GLY A 2 5.77 5.36 -16.74
N ASP A 3 6.92 6.04 -16.75
CA ASP A 3 7.27 7.02 -15.72
C ASP A 3 6.60 8.33 -16.08
N ASN A 4 5.31 8.41 -15.79
CA ASN A 4 4.51 9.64 -15.85
C ASN A 4 4.27 10.12 -14.41
N PRO A 5 5.31 10.64 -13.73
CA PRO A 5 5.23 11.07 -12.34
C PRO A 5 4.16 12.15 -12.12
N GLU A 6 3.83 12.93 -13.16
CA GLU A 6 2.77 13.93 -13.16
C GLU A 6 1.35 13.36 -12.98
N ARG A 7 1.18 12.03 -12.94
CA ARG A 7 -0.11 11.37 -12.67
C ARG A 7 -0.27 10.91 -11.23
N LEU A 8 0.72 11.17 -10.37
CA LEU A 8 0.73 10.80 -8.95
C LEU A 8 0.26 11.96 -8.06
N ASP A 9 -0.90 12.54 -8.38
CA ASP A 9 -1.43 13.73 -7.70
C ASP A 9 -2.08 13.43 -6.34
N SER A 10 -2.20 12.15 -5.97
CA SER A 10 -2.85 11.75 -4.72
C SER A 10 -2.27 10.47 -4.13
N GLU A 11 -2.41 10.31 -2.81
CA GLU A 11 -2.08 9.07 -2.11
C GLU A 11 -2.83 7.86 -2.71
N ALA A 12 -4.08 8.05 -3.15
CA ALA A 12 -4.86 7.00 -3.80
C ALA A 12 -4.27 6.58 -5.15
N SER A 13 -3.80 7.53 -5.97
CA SER A 13 -3.13 7.25 -7.24
C SER A 13 -1.80 6.49 -7.04
N PHE A 14 -1.03 6.88 -6.02
CA PHE A 14 0.18 6.16 -5.62
C PHE A 14 -0.12 4.74 -5.13
N ALA A 15 -1.14 4.59 -4.28
CA ALA A 15 -1.56 3.28 -3.78
C ALA A 15 -2.06 2.35 -4.90
N ALA A 16 -2.72 2.91 -5.91
CA ALA A 16 -3.13 2.17 -7.10
C ALA A 16 -1.95 1.77 -7.98
N LEU A 17 -0.99 2.67 -8.22
CA LEU A 17 0.24 2.38 -8.97
C LEU A 17 1.03 1.26 -8.30
N CYS A 18 1.25 1.34 -6.99
CA CYS A 18 1.99 0.32 -6.24
C CYS A 18 1.16 -0.96 -5.97
N GLY A 19 -0.12 -1.00 -6.34
CA GLY A 19 -0.97 -2.17 -6.10
C GLY A 19 -1.27 -2.45 -4.61
N VAL A 20 -1.09 -1.46 -3.73
CA VAL A 20 -1.39 -1.58 -2.29
C VAL A 20 -2.80 -1.12 -1.94
N SER A 21 -3.49 -0.46 -2.88
CA SER A 21 -4.90 -0.11 -2.71
C SER A 21 -5.79 -1.36 -2.73
N PRO A 22 -6.83 -1.44 -1.90
CA PRO A 22 -7.79 -2.53 -1.99
C PRO A 22 -8.77 -2.28 -3.15
N VAL A 23 -9.05 -3.31 -3.95
CA VAL A 23 -9.98 -3.22 -5.10
C VAL A 23 -11.31 -3.84 -4.74
N GLU A 24 -12.39 -3.14 -4.99
CA GLU A 24 -13.73 -3.69 -4.79
C GLU A 24 -14.00 -4.87 -5.73
N ARG A 25 -14.59 -5.92 -5.15
CA ARG A 25 -15.16 -7.05 -5.86
C ARG A 25 -16.53 -7.31 -5.25
N SER A 26 -17.55 -6.68 -5.80
CA SER A 26 -18.94 -6.98 -5.46
C SER A 26 -19.57 -7.82 -6.57
N SER A 27 -20.33 -8.83 -6.18
CA SER A 27 -21.26 -9.54 -7.05
C SER A 27 -22.58 -9.57 -6.29
N GLY A 28 -23.43 -8.57 -6.54
CA GLY A 28 -24.69 -8.38 -5.82
C GLY A 28 -24.50 -7.94 -4.36
N ARG A 29 -25.28 -8.56 -3.45
CA ARG A 29 -25.53 -8.13 -2.05
C ARG A 29 -24.30 -8.18 -1.12
N ARG A 30 -23.16 -8.73 -1.56
CA ARG A 30 -21.98 -8.95 -0.74
C ARG A 30 -20.82 -8.09 -1.24
N GLN A 31 -20.37 -7.17 -0.40
CA GLN A 31 -19.19 -6.34 -0.67
C GLN A 31 -17.94 -7.07 -0.16
N PHE A 32 -16.99 -7.32 -1.05
CA PHE A 32 -15.66 -7.80 -0.69
C PHE A 32 -14.60 -6.90 -1.30
N ARG A 33 -13.48 -6.76 -0.61
CA ARG A 33 -12.26 -6.15 -1.12
C ARG A 33 -11.27 -7.26 -1.48
N ARG A 34 -10.58 -7.13 -2.60
CA ARG A 34 -9.45 -7.98 -3.00
C ARG A 34 -8.17 -7.15 -3.10
N LEU A 35 -7.02 -7.83 -3.10
CA LEU A 35 -5.73 -7.21 -3.41
C LEU A 35 -5.71 -6.69 -4.86
N ASN A 36 -5.13 -5.50 -5.06
CA ASN A 36 -4.89 -4.95 -6.38
C ASN A 36 -3.73 -5.69 -7.07
N ARG A 37 -4.06 -6.53 -8.06
CA ARG A 37 -3.07 -7.26 -8.86
C ARG A 37 -2.60 -6.49 -10.11
N GLY A 38 -3.21 -5.34 -10.40
CA GLY A 38 -2.95 -4.52 -11.59
C GLY A 38 -1.86 -3.46 -11.40
N GLY A 39 -1.40 -3.24 -10.17
CA GLY A 39 -0.27 -2.35 -9.88
C GLY A 39 1.10 -3.00 -10.14
N ASP A 40 2.14 -2.19 -9.99
CA ASP A 40 3.54 -2.60 -10.12
C ASP A 40 3.98 -3.46 -8.93
N ARG A 41 4.25 -4.74 -9.21
CA ARG A 41 4.71 -5.70 -8.20
C ARG A 41 6.10 -5.39 -7.66
N GLN A 42 6.98 -4.79 -8.46
CA GLN A 42 8.31 -4.39 -8.02
C GLN A 42 8.21 -3.22 -7.04
N ALA A 43 7.33 -2.25 -7.34
CA ALA A 43 7.04 -1.15 -6.43
C ALA A 43 6.45 -1.66 -5.10
N ASN A 44 5.49 -2.59 -5.14
CA ASN A 44 4.97 -3.24 -3.93
C ASN A 44 6.08 -3.94 -3.11
N ALA A 45 6.96 -4.70 -3.78
CA ALA A 45 8.08 -5.36 -3.13
C ALA A 45 9.08 -4.37 -2.51
N ALA A 46 9.31 -3.23 -3.17
CA ALA A 46 10.14 -2.15 -2.63
C ALA A 46 9.52 -1.54 -1.37
N LEU A 47 8.22 -1.22 -1.40
CA LEU A 47 7.50 -0.74 -0.22
C LEU A 47 7.61 -1.71 0.96
N HIS A 48 7.40 -3.01 0.70
CA HIS A 48 7.57 -4.05 1.71
C HIS A 48 8.98 -4.03 2.32
N ARG A 49 10.03 -4.03 1.48
CA ARG A 49 11.43 -3.98 1.96
C ARG A 49 11.72 -2.72 2.76
N ILE A 50 11.22 -1.56 2.33
CA ILE A 50 11.37 -0.29 3.05
C ILE A 50 10.74 -0.39 4.44
N VAL A 51 9.50 -0.88 4.53
CA VAL A 51 8.80 -1.03 5.81
C VAL A 51 9.57 -1.96 6.75
N PHE A 52 10.00 -3.14 6.29
CA PHE A 52 10.76 -4.09 7.11
C PHE A 52 12.10 -3.52 7.56
N THR A 53 12.79 -2.80 6.69
CA THR A 53 14.07 -2.15 7.04
C THR A 53 13.84 -1.08 8.10
N ARG A 54 12.81 -0.22 7.93
CA ARG A 54 12.49 0.84 8.87
C ARG A 54 12.01 0.31 10.22
N LEU A 55 11.21 -0.75 10.24
CA LEU A 55 10.82 -1.39 11.49
C LEU A 55 12.02 -1.92 12.30
N ARG A 56 13.14 -2.23 11.64
CA ARG A 56 14.36 -2.69 12.31
C ARG A 56 15.19 -1.57 12.92
N VAL A 57 15.21 -0.38 12.32
CA VAL A 57 16.21 0.66 12.65
C VAL A 57 15.65 2.06 12.92
N ASP A 58 14.39 2.35 12.56
CA ASP A 58 13.79 3.68 12.66
C ASP A 58 12.77 3.72 13.83
N PRO A 59 13.11 4.35 14.97
CA PRO A 59 12.23 4.42 16.15
C PRO A 59 10.85 5.01 15.83
N ARG A 60 10.79 6.02 14.96
CA ARG A 60 9.51 6.64 14.56
C ARG A 60 8.56 5.63 13.91
N THR A 61 9.09 4.72 13.10
CA THR A 61 8.29 3.69 12.44
C THR A 61 7.87 2.61 13.44
N GLN A 62 8.70 2.30 14.43
CA GLN A 62 8.37 1.36 15.51
C GLN A 62 7.23 1.91 16.39
N ASP A 63 7.35 3.15 16.88
CA ASP A 63 6.32 3.81 17.68
C ASP A 63 4.98 3.87 16.94
N TYR A 64 5.04 4.18 15.64
CA TYR A 64 3.87 4.19 14.78
C TYR A 64 3.20 2.81 14.69
N TYR A 65 4.01 1.76 14.48
CA TYR A 65 3.53 0.39 14.38
C TYR A 65 2.89 -0.08 15.68
N GLU A 66 3.52 0.19 16.83
CA GLU A 66 2.96 -0.14 18.14
C GLU A 66 1.63 0.55 18.40
N ARG A 67 1.53 1.85 18.09
CA ARG A 67 0.28 2.60 18.23
C ARG A 67 -0.81 2.02 17.33
N ARG A 68 -0.53 1.82 16.04
CA ARG A 68 -1.50 1.27 15.07
C ARG A 68 -1.92 -0.16 15.45
N SER A 69 -1.03 -0.98 16.00
CA SER A 69 -1.37 -2.35 16.43
C SER A 69 -2.31 -2.39 17.63
N LYS A 70 -2.36 -1.31 18.44
CA LYS A 70 -3.28 -1.17 19.58
C LYS A 70 -4.64 -0.60 19.16
N GLU A 71 -4.70 0.14 18.06
CA GLU A 71 -5.90 0.79 17.49
C GLU A 71 -6.78 -0.15 16.65
N GLY A 72 -6.55 -1.47 16.71
CA GLY A 72 -7.14 -2.51 15.86
C GLY A 72 -8.58 -2.28 15.40
#